data_AF-A0A6C0Q7B2-F1
#
_entry.id   AF-A0A6C0Q7B2-F1
#
_cell.length_a   1.000
_cell.length_b   1.000
_cell.length_c   1.000
_cell.angle_alpha   90.00
_cell.angle_beta   90.00
_cell.angle_gamma   90.00
#
_symmetry.space_group_name_H-M   'P 1'
#
loop_
_entity.id
_entity.type
_entity.pdbx_description
1 polymer ?
#
loop_
_entity_poly.entity_id
_entity_poly.type
_entity_poly.pdbx_seq_one_letter_code
_entity_poly.pdbx_strand_id
1 'polypeptide(L)'
;MTSPDQSPEPAYAERVFRSPAGIAGGVLLLALGAWVGIDALVRGHGRTPWLALAALLLAVPLVVAFTMRPAVFANDDRLRIRNPFRTILLPWASVADVRASYSSEVFTKDGAKYQLWAVPVSLRRRKRAARRQSQRAHDDPHGRTSVNVDVTDSLARAADADHTVAGLREQAERCASRDTARGEPQVRWAYEVIAPALAGLVVMLVLLATG
;
A
#
# COMPACT_ATOMS: atom_id res chain seq x y z
N MET A 1 -9.07 14.25 39.09
CA MET A 1 -9.39 12.90 38.59
C MET A 1 -9.39 12.96 37.07
N THR A 2 -8.27 12.59 36.45
CA THR A 2 -8.09 12.59 34.98
C THR A 2 -8.43 11.20 34.46
N SER A 3 -9.50 11.10 33.66
CA SER A 3 -9.90 9.88 32.98
C SER A 3 -8.79 9.40 32.03
N PRO A 4 -8.40 8.11 32.06
CA PRO A 4 -7.48 7.56 31.09
C PRO A 4 -8.18 7.39 29.73
N ASP A 5 -7.45 7.75 28.67
CA ASP A 5 -7.73 7.49 27.26
C ASP A 5 -8.20 6.04 27.05
N GLN A 6 -9.52 5.83 26.97
CA GLN A 6 -10.09 4.57 26.49
C GLN A 6 -9.92 4.55 24.97
N SER A 7 -8.78 4.02 24.52
CA SER A 7 -8.68 3.47 23.18
C SER A 7 -9.80 2.43 23.04
N PRO A 8 -10.80 2.61 22.14
CA PRO A 8 -11.90 1.65 22.05
C PRO A 8 -11.34 0.29 21.65
N GLU A 9 -11.56 -0.67 22.53
CA GLU A 9 -11.26 -2.08 22.39
C GLU A 9 -11.75 -2.59 21.01
N PRO A 10 -11.01 -3.45 20.29
CA PRO A 10 -11.42 -3.89 18.97
C PRO A 10 -12.63 -4.83 19.09
N ALA A 11 -13.82 -4.24 19.06
CA ALA A 11 -15.05 -4.98 18.87
C ALA A 11 -15.05 -5.53 17.43
N TYR A 12 -14.90 -6.86 17.35
CA TYR A 12 -15.17 -7.69 16.19
C TYR A 12 -14.07 -7.85 15.12
N ALA A 13 -14.14 -8.98 14.42
CA ALA A 13 -13.08 -9.58 13.58
C ALA A 13 -12.54 -8.61 12.51
N GLU A 14 -11.44 -7.93 12.83
CA GLU A 14 -10.75 -7.02 11.93
C GLU A 14 -10.11 -7.83 10.78
N ARG A 15 -10.64 -7.71 9.57
CA ARG A 15 -10.02 -8.34 8.40
C ARG A 15 -8.81 -7.53 7.97
N VAL A 16 -7.63 -8.10 8.15
CA VAL A 16 -6.33 -7.49 7.86
C VAL A 16 -5.80 -8.01 6.52
N PHE A 17 -5.70 -7.14 5.53
CA PHE A 17 -5.05 -7.47 4.26
C PHE A 17 -3.60 -6.99 4.27
N ARG A 18 -2.65 -7.94 4.24
CA ARG A 18 -1.19 -7.69 4.14
C ARG A 18 -0.54 -8.70 3.19
N SER A 19 0.48 -8.25 2.45
CA SER A 19 1.29 -9.12 1.59
C SER A 19 2.50 -9.67 2.37
N PRO A 20 2.57 -10.97 2.69
CA PRO A 20 3.73 -11.54 3.38
C PRO A 20 5.01 -11.46 2.53
N ALA A 21 4.89 -11.56 1.19
CA ALA A 21 6.00 -11.40 0.27
C ALA A 21 6.58 -9.97 0.29
N GLY A 22 5.71 -8.96 0.43
CA GLY A 22 6.14 -7.56 0.56
C GLY A 22 6.98 -7.34 1.82
N ILE A 23 6.57 -7.93 2.95
CA ILE A 23 7.31 -7.86 4.21
C ILE A 23 8.67 -8.56 4.08
N ALA A 24 8.71 -9.78 3.53
CA ALA A 24 9.95 -10.53 3.34
C ALA A 24 10.94 -9.77 2.46
N GLY A 25 10.48 -9.20 1.33
CA GLY A 25 11.30 -8.35 0.47
C GLY A 25 11.81 -7.10 1.18
N GLY A 26 10.97 -6.46 2.00
CA GLY A 26 11.37 -5.33 2.82
C GLY A 26 12.45 -5.67 3.84
N VAL A 27 12.30 -6.77 4.57
CA VAL A 27 13.31 -7.25 5.52
C VAL A 27 14.64 -7.54 4.82
N LEU A 28 14.59 -8.18 3.65
CA LEU A 28 15.79 -8.46 2.85
C LEU A 28 16.49 -7.17 2.40
N LEU A 29 15.74 -6.18 1.91
CA LEU A 29 16.29 -4.88 1.52
C LEU A 29 16.90 -4.12 2.69
N LEU A 30 16.28 -4.17 3.86
CA LEU A 30 16.82 -3.55 5.08
C LEU A 30 18.10 -4.26 5.53
N ALA A 31 18.14 -5.60 5.50
CA ALA A 31 19.32 -6.36 5.84
C ALA A 31 20.49 -6.06 4.90
N LEU A 32 20.22 -6.00 3.59
CA LEU A 32 21.22 -5.65 2.59
C LEU A 32 21.69 -4.20 2.76
N GLY A 33 20.76 -3.26 2.95
CA GLY A 33 21.10 -1.86 3.19
C GLY A 33 21.94 -1.68 4.44
N ALA A 34 21.57 -2.34 5.54
CA ALA A 34 22.35 -2.32 6.78
C ALA A 34 23.75 -2.92 6.58
N TRP A 35 23.87 -4.04 5.86
CA TRP A 35 25.18 -4.63 5.57
C TRP A 35 26.06 -3.68 4.76
N VAL A 36 25.57 -3.17 3.62
CA VAL A 36 26.31 -2.23 2.77
C VAL A 36 26.64 -0.93 3.53
N GLY A 37 25.69 -0.44 4.33
CA GLY A 37 25.89 0.73 5.15
C GLY A 37 26.96 0.54 6.22
N ILE A 38 26.95 -0.57 6.95
CA ILE A 38 27.97 -0.90 7.96
C ILE A 38 29.34 -1.05 7.28
N ASP A 39 29.40 -1.72 6.13
CA ASP A 39 30.65 -1.87 5.38
C ASP A 39 31.21 -0.50 4.96
N ALA A 40 30.36 0.39 4.44
CA ALA A 40 30.73 1.76 4.08
C ALA A 40 31.11 2.62 5.29
N LEU A 41 30.56 2.37 6.48
CA LEU A 41 30.95 3.07 7.71
C LEU A 41 32.32 2.61 8.23
N VAL A 42 32.61 1.31 8.16
CA VAL A 42 33.84 0.72 8.71
C VAL A 42 35.01 0.84 7.74
N ARG A 43 34.77 0.59 6.45
CA ARG A 43 35.80 0.56 5.40
C ARG A 43 35.82 1.83 4.56
N GLY A 44 34.78 2.66 4.60
CA GLY A 44 34.70 3.86 3.79
C GLY A 44 35.73 4.91 4.21
N HIS A 45 36.30 5.60 3.22
CA HIS A 45 37.26 6.67 3.44
C HIS A 45 36.67 8.00 2.96
N GLY A 46 37.13 9.12 3.53
CA GLY A 46 36.66 10.45 3.17
C GLY A 46 35.16 10.64 3.44
N ARG A 47 34.37 10.88 2.38
CA ARG A 47 32.94 11.23 2.47
C ARG A 47 32.00 10.02 2.42
N THR A 48 32.51 8.83 2.09
CA THR A 48 31.70 7.62 1.90
C THR A 48 30.85 7.24 3.14
N PRO A 49 31.37 7.28 4.38
CA PRO A 49 30.55 6.98 5.57
C PRO A 49 29.37 7.94 5.75
N TRP A 50 29.57 9.23 5.47
CA TRP A 50 28.53 10.26 5.59
C TRP A 50 27.44 10.10 4.53
N LEU A 51 27.83 9.79 3.29
CA LEU A 51 26.89 9.47 2.22
C LEU A 51 26.10 8.19 2.54
N ALA A 52 26.76 7.15 3.06
CA ALA A 52 26.09 5.91 3.47
C ALA A 52 25.07 6.17 4.59
N LEU A 53 25.41 6.99 5.58
CA LEU A 53 24.48 7.35 6.66
C LEU A 53 23.29 8.15 6.14
N ALA A 54 23.51 9.13 5.26
CA ALA A 54 22.44 9.88 4.62
C ALA A 54 21.53 8.98 3.75
N ALA A 55 22.12 8.03 3.04
CA ALA A 55 21.39 7.07 2.21
C ALA A 55 20.52 6.16 3.07
N LEU A 56 21.05 5.66 4.19
CA LEU A 56 20.28 4.85 5.14
C LEU A 56 19.15 5.64 5.78
N LEU A 57 19.42 6.87 6.22
CA LEU A 57 18.41 7.75 6.82
C LEU A 57 17.26 8.06 5.86
N LEU A 58 17.54 8.13 4.55
CA LEU A 58 16.54 8.27 3.51
C LEU A 58 15.83 6.93 3.20
N ALA A 59 16.59 5.86 2.95
CA ALA A 59 16.07 4.62 2.40
C ALA A 59 15.29 3.78 3.42
N VAL A 60 15.77 3.67 4.66
CA VAL A 60 15.13 2.85 5.71
C VAL A 60 13.66 3.24 5.96
N PRO A 61 13.31 4.51 6.25
CA PRO A 61 11.91 4.87 6.49
C PRO A 61 11.05 4.62 5.25
N LEU A 62 11.59 4.82 4.04
CA LEU A 62 10.87 4.52 2.80
C LEU A 62 10.62 3.02 2.63
N VAL A 63 11.64 2.17 2.79
CA VAL A 63 11.49 0.72 2.69
C VAL A 63 10.44 0.25 3.69
N VAL A 64 10.53 0.66 4.96
CA VAL A 64 9.52 0.32 5.98
C VAL A 64 8.13 0.82 5.58
N ALA A 65 8.03 2.05 5.08
CA ALA A 65 6.76 2.64 4.69
C ALA A 65 6.09 1.89 3.53
N PHE A 66 6.85 1.40 2.57
CA PHE A 66 6.32 0.71 1.39
C PHE A 66 6.15 -0.80 1.57
N THR A 67 6.88 -1.43 2.48
CA THR A 67 6.90 -2.90 2.62
C THR A 67 6.16 -3.41 3.86
N MET A 68 6.20 -2.66 4.97
CA MET A 68 5.65 -3.11 6.25
C MET A 68 4.41 -2.34 6.69
N ARG A 69 4.27 -1.08 6.25
CA ARG A 69 3.16 -0.20 6.61
C ARG A 69 1.83 -0.44 5.88
N PRO A 70 1.81 -0.82 4.58
CA PRO A 70 0.56 -0.92 3.86
C PRO A 70 -0.33 -1.99 4.47
N ALA A 71 -1.48 -1.58 4.99
CA ALA A 71 -2.45 -2.48 5.56
C ALA A 71 -3.85 -1.86 5.48
N VAL A 72 -4.83 -2.67 5.12
CA VAL A 72 -6.24 -2.29 5.16
C VAL A 72 -6.91 -3.11 6.23
N PHE A 73 -7.59 -2.40 7.13
CA PHE A 73 -8.36 -2.97 8.22
C PHE A 73 -9.82 -2.62 7.99
N ALA A 74 -10.64 -3.64 7.79
CA ALA A 74 -12.08 -3.49 7.66
C ALA A 74 -12.73 -4.08 8.93
N ASN A 75 -13.35 -3.21 9.73
CA ASN A 75 -14.20 -3.63 10.83
C ASN A 75 -15.66 -3.25 10.54
N ASP A 76 -16.56 -3.50 11.48
CA ASP A 76 -17.99 -3.29 11.31
C ASP A 76 -18.43 -1.82 11.30
N ASP A 77 -17.61 -0.90 11.79
CA ASP A 77 -17.96 0.52 11.91
C ASP A 77 -17.26 1.40 10.85
N ARG A 78 -16.04 1.01 10.48
CA ARG A 78 -15.13 1.84 9.69
C ARG A 78 -14.09 1.01 8.93
N LEU A 79 -13.64 1.59 7.83
CA LEU A 79 -12.52 1.14 7.03
C LEU A 79 -11.29 1.99 7.36
N ARG A 80 -10.24 1.38 7.92
CA ARG A 80 -8.95 2.03 8.17
C ARG A 80 -7.92 1.59 7.13
N ILE A 81 -7.51 2.55 6.31
CA ILE A 81 -6.53 2.37 5.23
C ILE A 81 -5.20 2.95 5.70
N ARG A 82 -4.20 2.09 5.94
CA ARG A 82 -2.81 2.53 6.15
C ARG A 82 -2.06 2.42 4.83
N ASN A 83 -1.70 3.58 4.28
CA ASN A 83 -0.78 3.73 3.16
C ASN A 83 0.61 4.15 3.67
N PRO A 84 1.65 4.12 2.82
CA PRO A 84 3.02 4.43 3.24
C PRO A 84 3.17 5.74 4.02
N PHE A 85 2.54 6.82 3.53
CA PHE A 85 2.67 8.16 4.09
C PHE A 85 1.41 8.68 4.81
N ARG A 86 0.31 7.92 4.78
CA ARG A 86 -0.97 8.37 5.32
C ARG A 86 -1.80 7.23 5.88
N THR A 87 -2.49 7.48 6.98
CA THR A 87 -3.56 6.63 7.49
C THR A 87 -4.87 7.35 7.31
N ILE A 88 -5.81 6.70 6.64
CA ILE A 88 -7.14 7.22 6.35
C ILE A 88 -8.15 6.36 7.12
N LEU A 89 -9.06 6.99 7.84
CA LEU A 89 -10.15 6.34 8.55
C LEU A 89 -11.46 6.79 7.89
N LEU A 90 -12.19 5.83 7.34
CA LEU A 90 -13.43 6.05 6.60
C LEU A 90 -14.57 5.32 7.32
N PRO A 91 -15.47 6.02 8.00
CA PRO A 91 -16.71 5.42 8.50
C PRO A 91 -17.54 4.87 7.34
N TRP A 92 -18.16 3.69 7.46
CA TRP A 92 -18.87 3.08 6.32
C TRP A 92 -20.01 3.94 5.78
N ALA A 93 -20.66 4.76 6.63
CA ALA A 93 -21.70 5.68 6.19
C ALA A 93 -21.19 6.77 5.22
N SER A 94 -19.90 7.10 5.26
CA SER A 94 -19.25 8.07 4.35
C SER A 94 -18.83 7.44 3.02
N VAL A 95 -18.78 6.11 2.93
CA VAL A 95 -18.36 5.37 1.73
C VAL A 95 -19.51 5.32 0.73
N ALA A 96 -19.24 5.74 -0.51
CA ALA A 96 -20.18 5.67 -1.62
C ALA A 96 -19.97 4.41 -2.47
N ASP A 97 -18.71 4.08 -2.75
CA ASP A 97 -18.38 2.93 -3.60
C ASP A 97 -16.93 2.47 -3.36
N VAL A 98 -16.66 1.19 -3.63
CA VAL A 98 -15.32 0.60 -3.62
C VAL A 98 -15.08 -0.06 -4.97
N ARG A 99 -14.00 0.31 -5.65
CA ARG A 99 -13.69 -0.17 -7.00
C ARG A 99 -12.25 -0.65 -7.10
N ALA A 100 -12.02 -1.72 -7.85
CA ALA A 100 -10.70 -2.04 -8.37
C ALA A 100 -10.70 -1.87 -9.89
N SER A 101 -9.89 -0.92 -10.36
CA SER A 101 -9.67 -0.69 -11.79
C SER A 101 -8.17 -0.86 -12.09
N TYR A 102 -7.41 0.24 -12.11
CA TYR A 102 -5.94 0.22 -12.17
C TYR A 102 -5.30 0.23 -10.77
N SER A 103 -6.01 0.79 -9.80
CA SER A 103 -5.71 0.68 -8.38
C SER A 103 -7.01 0.37 -7.63
N SER A 104 -6.90 -0.18 -6.42
CA SER A 104 -8.03 -0.37 -5.52
C SER A 104 -8.34 0.99 -4.88
N GLU A 105 -9.57 1.47 -5.02
CA GLU A 105 -9.98 2.84 -4.66
C GLU A 105 -11.31 2.84 -3.91
N VAL A 106 -11.40 3.65 -2.85
CA VAL A 106 -12.64 3.98 -2.15
C VAL A 106 -13.08 5.37 -2.56
N PHE A 107 -14.36 5.51 -2.87
CA PHE A 107 -15.04 6.77 -3.13
C PHE A 107 -15.92 7.11 -1.93
N THR A 108 -15.81 8.34 -1.47
CA THR A 108 -16.70 8.90 -0.44
C THR A 108 -17.90 9.57 -1.09
N LYS A 109 -18.98 9.75 -0.31
CA LYS A 109 -20.19 10.45 -0.76
C LYS A 109 -19.92 11.92 -1.12
N ASP A 110 -18.90 12.51 -0.47
CA ASP A 110 -18.45 13.88 -0.72
C ASP A 110 -17.55 14.00 -1.98
N GLY A 111 -17.38 12.91 -2.73
CA GLY A 111 -16.61 12.89 -3.97
C GLY A 111 -15.09 12.69 -3.79
N ALA A 112 -14.59 12.63 -2.56
CA ALA A 112 -13.18 12.35 -2.32
C ALA A 112 -12.83 10.88 -2.64
N LYS A 113 -11.60 10.67 -3.11
CA LYS A 113 -11.08 9.37 -3.54
C LYS A 113 -9.82 8.99 -2.76
N TYR A 114 -9.80 7.76 -2.26
CA TYR A 114 -8.68 7.21 -1.49
C TYR A 114 -8.19 5.88 -2.07
N GLN A 115 -6.90 5.79 -2.36
CA GLN A 115 -6.27 4.56 -2.85
C GLN A 115 -5.97 3.59 -1.70
N LEU A 116 -6.27 2.30 -1.89
CA LEU A 116 -5.90 1.21 -1.00
C LEU A 116 -4.65 0.50 -1.55
N TRP A 117 -3.49 0.73 -0.92
CA TRP A 117 -2.21 0.15 -1.38
C TRP A 117 -2.05 -1.34 -1.02
N ALA A 118 -2.70 -1.79 0.05
CA ALA A 118 -2.57 -3.17 0.54
C ALA A 118 -3.56 -4.14 -0.11
N VAL A 119 -4.57 -3.64 -0.83
CA VAL A 119 -5.54 -4.49 -1.53
C VAL A 119 -4.99 -4.79 -2.92
N PRO A 120 -4.76 -6.06 -3.28
CA PRO A 120 -4.23 -6.41 -4.59
C PRO A 120 -5.12 -5.85 -5.70
N VAL A 121 -4.49 -5.41 -6.79
CA VAL A 121 -5.20 -4.87 -7.95
C VAL A 121 -5.74 -5.99 -8.82
N SER A 122 -6.94 -5.81 -9.37
CA SER A 122 -7.54 -6.77 -10.30
C SER A 122 -6.81 -6.73 -11.66
N LEU A 123 -5.76 -7.54 -11.83
CA LEU A 123 -5.05 -7.69 -13.12
C LEU A 123 -5.95 -8.30 -14.22
N ARG A 124 -7.08 -8.92 -13.84
CA ARG A 124 -8.10 -9.49 -14.73
C ARG A 124 -8.73 -8.46 -15.67
N ARG A 125 -9.04 -7.25 -15.21
CA ARG A 125 -9.59 -6.20 -16.11
C ARG A 125 -8.54 -5.75 -17.12
N ARG A 126 -7.29 -5.59 -16.68
CA ARG A 126 -6.16 -5.26 -17.55
C ARG A 126 -5.92 -6.35 -18.59
N LYS A 127 -5.94 -7.63 -18.20
CA LYS A 127 -5.76 -8.76 -19.11
C LYS A 127 -6.97 -9.03 -20.00
N ARG A 128 -8.22 -8.81 -19.55
CA ARG A 128 -9.41 -8.92 -20.40
C ARG A 128 -9.42 -7.80 -21.46
N ALA A 129 -9.02 -6.59 -21.09
CA ALA A 129 -8.84 -5.49 -22.03
C ALA A 129 -7.71 -5.79 -23.02
N ALA A 130 -6.53 -6.21 -22.53
CA ALA A 130 -5.39 -6.59 -23.37
C ALA A 130 -5.68 -7.82 -24.25
N ARG A 131 -6.44 -8.80 -23.77
CA ARG A 131 -6.85 -10.00 -24.53
C ARG A 131 -7.93 -9.68 -25.55
N ARG A 132 -8.85 -8.76 -25.27
CA ARG A 132 -9.77 -8.23 -26.29
C ARG A 132 -9.03 -7.43 -27.35
N GLN A 133 -8.00 -6.68 -26.96
CA GLN A 133 -7.14 -5.94 -27.88
C GLN A 133 -6.24 -6.89 -28.70
N SER A 134 -5.71 -7.95 -28.09
CA SER A 134 -4.92 -8.98 -28.78
C SER A 134 -5.78 -9.91 -29.62
N GLN A 135 -7.04 -10.16 -29.24
CA GLN A 135 -8.02 -10.90 -30.06
C GLN A 135 -8.41 -10.11 -31.31
N ARG A 136 -8.56 -8.79 -31.19
CA ARG A 136 -8.71 -7.88 -32.34
C ARG A 136 -7.44 -7.79 -33.20
N ALA A 137 -6.29 -8.15 -32.65
CA ALA A 137 -5.02 -8.27 -33.38
C ALA A 137 -4.72 -9.71 -33.85
N HIS A 138 -5.49 -10.71 -33.40
CA HIS A 138 -5.41 -12.12 -33.79
C HIS A 138 -6.30 -12.46 -34.99
N ASP A 139 -6.86 -11.46 -35.68
CA ASP A 139 -7.21 -11.57 -37.10
C ASP A 139 -5.95 -11.67 -38.01
N ASP A 140 -4.79 -12.03 -37.43
CA ASP A 140 -3.51 -12.30 -38.09
C ASP A 140 -3.31 -13.82 -38.30
N PRO A 141 -3.22 -14.32 -39.55
CA PRO A 141 -3.34 -15.76 -39.90
C PRO A 141 -2.22 -16.70 -39.45
N HIS A 142 -1.13 -16.23 -38.83
CA HIS A 142 0.11 -17.02 -38.72
C HIS A 142 0.41 -17.68 -37.36
N GLY A 143 -0.52 -17.67 -36.40
CA GLY A 143 -0.64 -18.69 -35.35
C GLY A 143 0.62 -19.06 -34.54
N ARG A 144 1.51 -18.11 -34.22
CA ARG A 144 2.88 -18.40 -33.75
C ARG A 144 3.23 -18.08 -32.30
N THR A 145 2.26 -17.82 -31.42
CA THR A 145 2.55 -17.46 -30.02
C THR A 145 1.96 -18.43 -29.01
N SER A 146 2.81 -19.14 -28.27
CA SER A 146 2.43 -19.90 -27.08
C SER A 146 2.42 -18.99 -25.85
N VAL A 147 1.25 -18.82 -25.23
CA VAL A 147 1.03 -17.93 -24.06
C VAL A 147 0.57 -18.75 -22.86
N ASN A 148 1.41 -19.65 -22.34
CA ASN A 148 1.03 -20.45 -21.16
C ASN A 148 2.23 -20.76 -20.27
N VAL A 149 2.61 -19.81 -19.41
CA VAL A 149 3.25 -20.12 -18.12
C VAL A 149 2.75 -19.19 -17.00
N ASP A 150 2.42 -17.92 -17.29
CA ASP A 150 2.06 -16.94 -16.23
C ASP A 150 0.56 -16.58 -16.18
N VAL A 151 -0.31 -17.39 -16.80
CA VAL A 151 -1.74 -17.07 -16.89
C VAL A 151 -2.51 -17.54 -15.66
N THR A 152 -2.24 -18.74 -15.15
CA THR A 152 -3.02 -19.34 -14.06
C THR A 152 -2.80 -18.61 -12.73
N ASP A 153 -1.54 -18.29 -12.40
CA ASP A 153 -1.17 -17.62 -11.14
C ASP A 153 -1.64 -16.15 -11.13
N SER A 154 -1.49 -15.43 -12.25
CA SER A 154 -2.06 -14.08 -12.42
C SER A 154 -3.60 -14.09 -12.36
N LEU A 155 -4.26 -15.13 -12.88
CA LEU A 155 -5.71 -15.28 -12.78
C LEU A 155 -6.15 -15.59 -11.35
N ALA A 156 -5.41 -16.41 -10.60
CA ALA A 156 -5.67 -16.72 -9.19
C ALA A 156 -5.57 -15.45 -8.32
N ARG A 157 -4.46 -14.71 -8.41
CA ARG A 157 -4.29 -13.44 -7.68
C ARG A 157 -5.36 -12.39 -8.02
N ALA A 158 -5.79 -12.35 -9.29
CA ALA A 158 -6.82 -11.43 -9.70
C ALA A 158 -8.23 -11.85 -9.22
N ALA A 159 -8.51 -13.14 -9.05
CA ALA A 159 -9.76 -13.59 -8.41
C ALA A 159 -9.80 -13.20 -6.93
N ASP A 160 -8.68 -13.37 -6.22
CA ASP A 160 -8.56 -12.95 -4.82
C ASP A 160 -8.79 -11.43 -4.63
N ALA A 161 -8.26 -10.62 -5.54
CA ALA A 161 -8.49 -9.18 -5.56
C ALA A 161 -9.97 -8.81 -5.75
N ASP A 162 -10.63 -9.44 -6.74
CA ASP A 162 -12.05 -9.18 -7.03
C ASP A 162 -12.95 -9.63 -5.86
N HIS A 163 -12.65 -10.77 -5.23
CA HIS A 163 -13.35 -11.24 -4.04
C HIS A 163 -13.17 -10.30 -2.84
N THR A 164 -11.95 -9.78 -2.65
CA THR A 164 -11.67 -8.82 -1.57
C THR A 164 -12.48 -7.55 -1.74
N VAL A 165 -12.54 -7.00 -2.96
CA VAL A 165 -13.29 -5.78 -3.26
C VAL A 165 -14.80 -6.01 -3.13
N ALA A 166 -15.29 -7.16 -3.60
CA ALA A 166 -16.69 -7.53 -3.45
C ALA A 166 -17.08 -7.65 -1.96
N GLY A 167 -16.23 -8.27 -1.14
CA GLY A 167 -16.45 -8.37 0.30
C GLY A 167 -16.44 -7.01 1.01
N LEU A 168 -15.55 -6.09 0.62
CA LEU A 168 -15.55 -4.72 1.14
C LEU A 168 -16.81 -3.95 0.73
N ARG A 169 -17.32 -4.17 -0.49
CA ARG A 169 -18.57 -3.56 -0.95
C ARG A 169 -19.78 -4.07 -0.18
N GLU A 170 -19.90 -5.39 -0.01
CA GLU A 170 -20.95 -6.01 0.79
C GLU A 170 -20.91 -5.53 2.25
N GLN A 171 -19.70 -5.36 2.81
CA GLN A 171 -19.53 -4.82 4.16
C GLN A 171 -19.94 -3.34 4.24
N ALA A 172 -19.60 -2.53 3.23
CA ALA A 172 -20.07 -1.15 3.14
C ALA A 172 -21.60 -1.07 3.11
N GLU A 173 -22.25 -1.88 2.27
CA GLU A 173 -23.70 -1.90 2.14
C GLU A 173 -24.40 -2.33 3.44
N ARG A 174 -23.89 -3.36 4.12
CA ARG A 174 -24.44 -3.85 5.39
C ARG A 174 -24.24 -2.89 6.56
N CYS A 175 -23.09 -2.20 6.61
CA CYS A 175 -22.72 -1.38 7.76
C CYS A 175 -23.10 0.10 7.59
N ALA A 176 -23.45 0.55 6.38
CA ALA A 176 -23.75 1.95 6.08
C ALA A 176 -24.91 2.54 6.91
N SER A 177 -25.86 1.72 7.36
CA SER A 177 -27.02 2.15 8.16
C SER A 177 -26.77 2.16 9.67
N ARG A 178 -25.63 1.65 10.15
CA ARG A 178 -25.33 1.61 11.59
C ARG A 178 -24.98 3.00 12.11
N ASP A 179 -25.50 3.34 13.28
CA ASP A 179 -25.19 4.63 13.91
C ASP A 179 -23.72 4.75 14.32
N THR A 180 -23.08 3.64 14.69
CA THR A 180 -21.64 3.56 14.99
C THR A 180 -20.75 3.74 13.76
N ALA A 181 -21.31 3.59 12.55
CA ALA A 181 -20.60 3.75 11.29
C ALA A 181 -20.73 5.17 10.70
N ARG A 182 -21.37 6.10 11.42
CA ARG A 182 -21.47 7.52 11.05
C ARG A 182 -20.22 8.29 11.48
N GLY A 183 -19.85 9.27 10.68
CA GLY A 183 -18.74 10.17 10.97
C GLY A 183 -18.06 10.69 9.71
N GLU A 184 -17.13 11.61 9.91
CA GLU A 184 -16.37 12.22 8.82
C GLU A 184 -15.09 11.42 8.50
N PRO A 185 -14.68 11.37 7.23
CA PRO A 185 -13.37 10.86 6.83
C PRO A 185 -12.23 11.58 7.57
N GLN A 186 -11.32 10.83 8.19
CA GLN A 186 -10.13 11.39 8.84
C GLN A 186 -8.87 10.96 8.11
N VAL A 187 -7.95 11.91 7.90
CA VAL A 187 -6.65 11.66 7.25
C VAL A 187 -5.53 12.08 8.20
N ARG A 188 -4.63 11.14 8.51
CA ARG A 188 -3.45 11.35 9.36
C ARG A 188 -2.19 11.08 8.57
N TRP A 189 -1.28 12.05 8.53
CA TRP A 189 0.02 11.89 7.90
C TRP A 189 0.99 11.13 8.80
N ALA A 190 1.85 10.33 8.17
CA ALA A 190 2.90 9.56 8.85
C ALA A 190 4.18 10.40 8.93
N TYR A 191 4.20 11.41 9.80
CA TYR A 191 5.38 12.27 9.99
C TYR A 191 6.61 11.49 10.47
N GLU A 192 6.39 10.37 11.17
CA GLU A 192 7.41 9.40 11.55
C GLU A 192 8.15 8.76 10.36
N VAL A 193 7.58 8.79 9.16
CA VAL A 193 8.23 8.36 7.92
C VAL A 193 8.75 9.57 7.14
N ILE A 194 7.91 10.60 7.01
CA ILE A 194 8.18 11.76 6.15
C ILE A 194 9.36 12.56 6.70
N ALA A 195 9.40 12.84 8.00
CA ALA A 195 10.44 13.65 8.61
C ALA A 195 11.85 13.04 8.45
N PRO A 196 12.10 11.77 8.83
CA PRO A 196 13.43 11.18 8.64
C PRO A 196 13.80 11.01 7.16
N ALA A 197 12.84 10.67 6.29
CA ALA A 197 13.11 10.59 4.86
C ALA A 197 13.51 11.95 4.27
N LEU A 198 12.80 13.02 4.61
CA LEU A 198 13.15 14.38 4.18
C LEU A 198 14.50 14.84 4.75
N ALA A 199 14.77 14.56 6.03
CA ALA A 199 16.06 14.86 6.64
C ALA A 199 17.21 14.15 5.92
N GLY A 200 17.06 12.85 5.66
CA GLY A 200 18.03 12.05 4.89
C GLY A 200 18.24 12.61 3.48
N LEU A 201 17.17 13.01 2.79
CA LEU A 201 17.24 13.64 1.47
C LEU A 201 18.02 14.96 1.50
N VAL A 202 17.72 15.84 2.46
CA VAL A 202 18.38 17.14 2.58
C VAL A 202 19.87 16.96 2.88
N VAL A 203 20.22 16.09 3.84
CA VAL A 203 21.62 15.80 4.17
C VAL A 203 22.35 15.22 2.95
N MET A 204 21.72 14.30 2.21
CA MET A 204 22.29 13.74 1.00
C MET A 204 22.58 14.82 -0.05
N LEU A 205 21.61 15.69 -0.33
CA LEU A 205 21.78 16.77 -1.30
C LEU A 205 22.88 17.75 -0.90
N VAL A 206 22.96 18.12 0.37
CA VAL A 206 24.03 18.99 0.87
C VAL A 206 25.40 18.32 0.71
N LEU A 207 25.53 17.04 1.04
CA LEU A 207 26.79 16.30 0.89
C LEU A 207 27.21 16.16 -0.58
N LEU A 208 26.27 16.05 -1.51
CA LEU A 208 26.54 15.99 -2.94
C LEU A 208 26.86 17.36 -3.55
N ALA A 209 26.22 18.43 -3.08
CA ALA A 209 26.44 19.78 -3.61
C ALA A 209 27.74 20.43 -3.08
N THR A 210 28.19 20.03 -1.90
CA THR A 210 29.41 20.54 -1.25
C THR A 210 30.62 19.61 -1.43
N GLY A 211 30.47 18.55 -2.21
CA GLY A 211 31.49 17.53 -2.48
C GLY A 211 31.91 17.56 -3.93
#